data_AF-A0A2V8JVW1-F1
#
_entry.id   AF-A0A2V8JVW1-F1
#
_cell.length_a   1.000
_cell.length_b   1.000
_cell.length_c   1.000
_cell.angle_alpha   90.00
_cell.angle_beta   90.00
_cell.angle_gamma   90.00
#
_symmetry.space_group_name_H-M   'P 1'
#
loop_
_entity.id
_entity.type
_entity.pdbx_description
1 polymer ?
#
loop_
_entity_poly.entity_id
_entity_poly.type
_entity_poly.pdbx_seq_one_letter_code
_entity_poly.pdbx_strand_id
1 'polypeptide(L)'
;MEGPNCKDHRHKHIRYGNLPPADVKVPWELSRFHHLILLGQAYCLTRDEAYPEEFVRQVSDWIDTNPCRYGVNWACTMEAGIRAVNWIWAFSLLRQSPRLNDAFILKFVTALMGHARFIRKNLEFNSEYIDGTERRLNSNHYVSDIVGLLYIATLFPELKLTADAEFAKKELETELFEQTWPDGVDYENSTFYS
;
A
#
# COMPACT_ATOMS: atom_id res chain seq x y z
N MET A 1 -35.05 -23.99 8.97
CA MET A 1 -33.77 -23.59 9.57
C MET A 1 -32.84 -23.25 8.42
N GLU A 2 -32.83 -21.99 8.00
CA GLU A 2 -31.89 -21.49 7.00
C GLU A 2 -30.80 -20.71 7.75
N GLY A 3 -29.55 -21.13 7.59
CA GLY A 3 -28.40 -20.47 8.21
C GLY A 3 -28.15 -19.07 7.63
N PRO A 4 -27.40 -18.21 8.32
CA PRO A 4 -27.12 -16.87 7.83
C PRO A 4 -26.34 -16.94 6.52
N ASN A 5 -26.96 -16.38 5.49
CA ASN A 5 -26.45 -16.18 4.14
C ASN A 5 -25.13 -15.37 4.17
N CYS A 6 -24.02 -16.01 3.84
CA CYS A 6 -22.70 -15.40 3.67
C CYS A 6 -22.71 -14.50 2.42
N LYS A 7 -23.18 -13.25 2.58
CA LYS A 7 -23.20 -12.26 1.50
C LYS A 7 -21.81 -11.63 1.32
N ASP A 8 -21.02 -12.26 0.46
CA ASP A 8 -19.99 -11.66 -0.42
C ASP A 8 -19.30 -10.36 0.10
N HIS A 9 -18.35 -10.51 1.03
CA HIS A 9 -17.52 -9.43 1.57
C HIS A 9 -16.23 -9.16 0.75
N ARG A 10 -16.26 -9.37 -0.56
CA ARG A 10 -15.15 -8.97 -1.44
C ARG A 10 -15.00 -7.45 -1.40
N HIS A 11 -13.76 -6.94 -1.46
CA HIS A 11 -13.43 -5.51 -1.33
C HIS A 11 -14.30 -4.58 -2.21
N LYS A 12 -14.73 -5.04 -3.39
CA LYS A 12 -15.60 -4.30 -4.33
C LYS A 12 -17.06 -4.16 -3.88
N HIS A 13 -17.49 -4.89 -2.86
CA HIS A 13 -18.88 -4.95 -2.38
C HIS A 13 -19.06 -4.39 -0.97
N ILE A 14 -18.02 -3.75 -0.43
CA ILE A 14 -18.07 -3.16 0.90
C ILE A 14 -18.89 -1.88 0.84
N ARG A 15 -20.04 -1.91 1.50
CA ARG A 15 -20.85 -0.71 1.71
C ARG A 15 -20.22 0.10 2.84
N TYR A 16 -19.78 1.32 2.54
CA TYR A 16 -19.40 2.28 3.57
C TYR A 16 -20.61 2.59 4.45
N GLY A 17 -20.49 2.34 5.76
CA GLY A 17 -21.55 2.65 6.71
C GLY A 17 -21.50 4.13 7.07
N ASN A 18 -22.46 4.93 6.62
CA ASN A 18 -22.66 6.30 7.09
C ASN A 18 -23.39 6.35 8.46
N LEU A 19 -23.17 5.37 9.33
CA LEU A 19 -23.79 5.30 10.65
C LEU A 19 -22.82 5.89 11.67
N PRO A 20 -23.07 7.06 12.27
CA PRO A 20 -22.22 7.57 13.34
C PRO A 20 -22.20 6.56 14.51
N PRO A 21 -21.02 6.15 15.03
CA PRO A 21 -19.68 6.71 14.84
C PRO A 21 -18.73 5.88 13.95
N ALA A 22 -19.22 5.19 12.91
CA ALA A 22 -18.38 4.38 12.02
C ALA A 22 -17.67 5.25 10.97
N ASP A 23 -16.38 5.52 11.19
CA ASP A 23 -15.48 6.13 10.19
C ASP A 23 -14.50 5.08 9.66
N VAL A 24 -14.56 4.84 8.34
CA VAL A 24 -13.68 3.89 7.66
C VAL A 24 -12.21 4.30 7.68
N LYS A 25 -11.92 5.58 7.91
CA LYS A 25 -10.55 6.08 8.02
C LYS A 25 -9.83 5.48 9.22
N VAL A 26 -10.53 5.17 10.32
CA VAL A 26 -9.91 4.61 11.53
C VAL A 26 -9.18 3.28 11.26
N PRO A 27 -9.82 2.25 10.67
CA PRO A 27 -9.12 1.01 10.34
C PRO A 27 -8.08 1.19 9.22
N TRP A 28 -8.26 2.14 8.30
CA TRP A 28 -7.28 2.44 7.26
C TRP A 28 -6.01 3.05 7.81
N GLU A 29 -6.09 4.11 8.63
CA GLU A 29 -4.93 4.76 9.24
C GLU A 29 -4.09 3.77 10.06
N LEU A 30 -4.74 2.90 10.84
CA LEU A 30 -4.03 1.85 11.57
C LEU A 30 -3.38 0.84 10.61
N SER A 31 -4.08 0.48 9.53
CA SER A 31 -3.57 -0.45 8.50
C SER A 31 -2.53 0.17 7.56
N ARG A 32 -2.21 1.46 7.68
CA ARG A 32 -1.06 2.05 6.99
C ARG A 32 0.26 1.73 7.68
N PHE A 33 0.25 1.42 8.98
CA PHE A 33 1.45 1.00 9.73
C PHE A 33 2.58 2.03 9.76
N HIS A 34 2.27 3.33 9.81
CA HIS A 34 3.28 4.39 9.89
C HIS A 34 4.24 4.22 11.09
N HIS A 35 3.76 3.66 12.20
CA HIS A 35 4.56 3.42 13.41
C HIS A 35 5.62 2.32 13.26
N LEU A 36 5.53 1.44 12.26
CA LEU A 36 6.54 0.38 12.09
C LEU A 36 7.91 0.95 11.71
N ILE A 37 7.95 2.10 11.04
CA ILE A 37 9.21 2.80 10.74
C ILE A 37 9.90 3.23 12.04
N LEU A 38 9.13 3.70 13.03
CA LEU A 38 9.66 4.08 14.34
C LEU A 38 10.24 2.86 15.08
N LEU A 39 9.59 1.69 15.00
CA LEU A 39 10.15 0.44 15.55
C LEU A 39 11.50 0.11 14.87
N GLY A 40 11.56 0.24 13.54
CA GLY A 40 12.79 0.05 12.77
C GLY A 40 13.93 0.99 13.19
N GLN A 41 13.63 2.28 13.32
CA GLN A 41 14.60 3.29 13.77
C GLN A 41 15.07 3.00 15.21
N ALA A 42 14.14 2.67 16.11
CA ALA A 42 14.47 2.32 17.49
C ALA A 42 15.38 1.09 17.56
N TYR A 43 15.12 0.05 16.75
CA TYR A 43 16.03 -1.10 16.64
C TYR A 43 17.42 -0.70 16.14
N CYS A 44 17.52 0.13 15.09
CA CYS A 44 18.82 0.58 14.58
C CYS A 44 19.66 1.29 15.65
N LEU A 45 19.02 2.07 16.53
CA LEU A 45 19.68 2.84 17.59
C LEU A 45 20.01 2.00 18.83
N THR A 46 19.11 1.11 19.24
CA THR A 46 19.19 0.43 20.55
C THR A 46 19.63 -1.03 20.45
N ARG A 47 19.41 -1.67 19.29
CA ARG A 47 19.56 -3.12 19.07
C ARG A 47 18.68 -3.98 19.98
N ASP A 48 17.62 -3.42 20.53
CA ASP A 48 16.65 -4.15 21.34
C ASP A 48 15.74 -5.01 20.45
N GLU A 49 15.78 -6.33 20.65
CA GLU A 49 15.01 -7.32 19.88
C GLU A 49 13.49 -7.27 20.14
N ALA A 50 13.03 -6.49 21.14
CA ALA A 50 11.60 -6.23 21.34
C ALA A 50 10.94 -5.53 20.14
N TYR A 51 11.67 -4.65 19.44
CA TYR A 51 11.15 -3.93 18.27
C TYR A 51 10.89 -4.83 17.04
N PRO A 52 11.85 -5.65 16.57
CA PRO A 52 11.60 -6.61 15.49
C PRO A 52 10.59 -7.69 15.89
N GLU A 53 10.56 -8.12 17.16
CA GLU A 53 9.55 -9.07 17.66
C GLU A 53 8.13 -8.50 17.54
N GLU A 54 7.95 -7.24 17.92
CA GLU A 54 6.66 -6.55 17.79
C GLU A 54 6.26 -6.33 16.32
N PHE A 55 7.21 -5.96 15.45
CA PHE A 55 6.98 -5.88 14.01
C PHE A 55 6.48 -7.20 13.44
N VAL A 56 7.17 -8.31 13.73
CA VAL A 56 6.79 -9.66 13.27
C VAL A 56 5.40 -10.01 13.76
N ARG A 57 5.10 -9.73 15.04
CA ARG A 57 3.78 -10.00 15.64
C ARG A 57 2.66 -9.24 14.92
N GLN A 58 2.80 -7.92 14.79
CA GLN A 58 1.75 -7.09 14.19
C GLN A 58 1.51 -7.39 12.71
N VAL A 59 2.58 -7.53 11.93
CA VAL A 59 2.46 -7.83 10.49
C VAL A 59 1.90 -9.22 10.27
N SER A 60 2.33 -10.21 11.07
CA SER A 60 1.81 -11.58 10.96
C SER A 60 0.32 -11.65 11.29
N ASP A 61 -0.10 -11.00 12.38
CA ASP A 61 -1.50 -10.94 12.80
C ASP A 61 -2.37 -10.23 11.75
N TRP A 62 -1.89 -9.11 11.21
CA TRP A 62 -2.62 -8.40 10.16
C TRP A 62 -2.80 -9.26 8.91
N ILE A 63 -1.75 -9.97 8.47
CA ILE A 63 -1.82 -10.87 7.29
C ILE A 63 -2.88 -11.96 7.50
N ASP A 64 -2.96 -12.54 8.71
CA ASP A 64 -3.90 -13.63 9.00
C ASP A 64 -5.34 -13.12 9.10
N THR A 65 -5.54 -11.91 9.60
CA THR A 65 -6.86 -11.33 9.86
C THR A 65 -7.41 -10.49 8.69
N ASN A 66 -6.56 -10.09 7.74
CA ASN A 66 -6.93 -9.24 6.59
C ASN A 66 -6.56 -9.88 5.25
N PRO A 67 -7.18 -11.03 4.89
CA PRO A 67 -6.85 -11.74 3.66
C PRO A 67 -7.00 -10.84 2.43
N CYS A 68 -6.06 -10.97 1.50
CA CYS A 68 -6.01 -10.15 0.29
C CYS A 68 -7.35 -10.15 -0.46
N ARG A 69 -7.82 -8.95 -0.86
CA ARG A 69 -9.08 -8.70 -1.59
C ARG A 69 -10.37 -8.83 -0.78
N TYR A 70 -10.27 -9.02 0.53
CA TYR A 70 -11.41 -9.13 1.44
C TYR A 70 -11.38 -8.06 2.53
N GLY A 71 -12.55 -7.53 2.87
CA GLY A 71 -12.64 -6.55 3.95
C GLY A 71 -12.11 -5.16 3.59
N VAL A 72 -12.33 -4.23 4.51
CA VAL A 72 -12.28 -2.79 4.23
C VAL A 72 -10.87 -2.30 3.94
N ASN A 73 -9.85 -2.97 4.49
CA ASN A 73 -8.43 -2.63 4.30
C ASN A 73 -7.89 -2.88 2.87
N TRP A 74 -8.75 -3.40 1.98
CA TRP A 74 -8.48 -3.60 0.56
C TRP A 74 -9.47 -2.85 -0.35
N ALA A 75 -10.30 -1.95 0.19
CA ALA A 75 -11.29 -1.22 -0.60
C ALA A 75 -10.71 -0.04 -1.39
N CYS A 76 -9.56 0.49 -0.96
CA CYS A 76 -8.79 1.53 -1.65
C CYS A 76 -7.39 0.98 -1.97
N THR A 77 -6.91 1.24 -3.19
CA THR A 77 -5.65 0.69 -3.69
C THR A 77 -4.46 1.47 -3.15
N MET A 78 -4.60 2.78 -2.99
CA MET A 78 -3.61 3.66 -2.38
C MET A 78 -3.23 3.16 -0.99
N GLU A 79 -4.21 2.77 -0.18
CA GLU A 79 -3.99 2.21 1.16
C GLU A 79 -3.15 0.93 1.14
N ALA A 80 -3.33 0.09 0.12
CA ALA A 80 -2.51 -1.09 -0.08
C ALA A 80 -1.08 -0.74 -0.51
N GLY A 81 -0.91 0.28 -1.36
CA GLY A 81 0.39 0.82 -1.75
C GLY A 81 1.17 1.37 -0.55
N ILE A 82 0.57 2.28 0.21
CA ILE A 82 1.18 2.90 1.40
C ILE A 82 1.60 1.86 2.43
N ARG A 83 0.70 0.91 2.76
CA ARG A 83 1.00 -0.18 3.69
C ARG A 83 2.20 -1.00 3.23
N ALA A 84 2.25 -1.38 1.95
CA ALA A 84 3.35 -2.15 1.41
C ALA A 84 4.69 -1.39 1.54
N VAL A 85 4.71 -0.10 1.21
CA VAL A 85 5.91 0.74 1.34
C VAL A 85 6.38 0.81 2.79
N ASN A 86 5.48 1.08 3.74
CA ASN A 86 5.82 1.17 5.16
C ASN A 86 6.35 -0.17 5.71
N TRP A 87 5.74 -1.28 5.31
CA TRP A 87 6.22 -2.63 5.65
C TRP A 87 7.63 -2.89 5.11
N ILE A 88 7.90 -2.53 3.86
CA ILE A 88 9.20 -2.75 3.21
C ILE A 88 10.30 -1.92 3.88
N TRP A 89 10.02 -0.65 4.22
CA TRP A 89 10.96 0.19 4.95
C TRP A 89 11.27 -0.36 6.34
N ALA A 90 10.24 -0.72 7.11
CA ALA A 90 10.43 -1.32 8.43
C ALA A 90 11.23 -2.64 8.35
N PHE A 91 10.89 -3.51 7.39
CA PHE A 91 11.65 -4.73 7.12
C PHE A 91 13.14 -4.43 6.84
N SER A 92 13.43 -3.44 5.98
CA SER A 92 14.80 -3.06 5.63
C SER A 92 15.62 -2.56 6.82
N LEU A 93 14.99 -1.83 7.75
CA LEU A 93 15.61 -1.35 8.99
C LEU A 93 15.84 -2.50 9.99
N LEU A 94 14.93 -3.46 10.03
CA LEU A 94 14.93 -4.58 10.98
C LEU A 94 15.69 -5.82 10.47
N ARG A 95 16.13 -5.84 9.21
CA ARG A 95 16.68 -7.03 8.50
C ARG A 95 17.87 -7.73 9.16
N GLN A 96 18.53 -7.08 10.13
CA GLN A 96 19.65 -7.68 10.87
C GLN A 96 19.19 -8.53 12.06
N SER A 97 17.92 -8.44 12.45
CA SER A 97 17.36 -9.21 13.55
C SER A 97 17.10 -10.67 13.15
N PRO A 98 17.47 -11.65 14.00
CA PRO A 98 17.13 -13.05 13.78
C PRO A 98 15.62 -13.34 13.96
N ARG A 99 14.83 -12.38 14.46
CA ARG A 99 13.37 -12.52 14.57
C ARG A 99 12.70 -12.57 13.19
N LEU A 100 13.30 -11.96 12.17
CA LEU A 100 12.87 -12.06 10.78
C LEU A 100 13.36 -13.39 10.20
N ASN A 101 12.85 -14.49 10.74
CA ASN A 101 13.21 -15.85 10.32
C ASN A 101 12.57 -16.23 8.97
N ASP A 102 13.01 -17.35 8.40
CA ASP A 102 12.56 -17.84 7.09
C ASP A 102 11.03 -17.99 6.98
N ALA A 103 10.38 -18.45 8.07
CA ALA A 103 8.93 -18.62 8.10
C ALA A 103 8.21 -17.28 7.98
N PHE A 104 8.68 -16.26 8.72
CA PHE A 104 8.15 -14.90 8.60
C PHE A 104 8.45 -14.30 7.24
N ILE A 105 9.68 -14.42 6.72
CA ILE A 105 10.07 -13.88 5.41
C ILE A 105 9.19 -14.46 4.31
N LEU A 106 8.95 -15.78 4.32
CA LEU A 106 8.08 -16.43 3.34
C LEU A 106 6.65 -15.88 3.41
N LYS A 107 6.10 -15.73 4.62
CA LYS A 107 4.76 -15.15 4.84
C LYS A 107 4.70 -13.70 4.34
N PHE A 108 5.70 -12.91 4.69
CA PHE A 108 5.82 -11.50 4.32
C PHE A 108 5.90 -11.30 2.81
N VAL A 109 6.81 -12.00 2.13
CA VAL A 109 6.98 -11.93 0.67
C VAL A 109 5.75 -12.45 -0.07
N THR A 110 5.09 -13.50 0.46
CA THR A 110 3.81 -13.98 -0.09
C THR A 110 2.72 -12.91 0.02
N ALA A 111 2.66 -12.19 1.14
CA ALA A 111 1.71 -11.09 1.32
C ALA A 111 2.03 -9.92 0.37
N LEU A 112 3.31 -9.56 0.17
CA LEU A 112 3.70 -8.52 -0.79
C LEU A 112 3.36 -8.89 -2.24
N MET A 113 3.54 -10.15 -2.64
CA MET A 113 3.06 -10.64 -3.93
C MET A 113 1.54 -10.49 -4.07
N GLY A 114 0.79 -10.72 -2.98
CA GLY A 114 -0.64 -10.44 -2.90
C GLY A 114 -0.95 -8.96 -3.14
N HIS A 115 -0.22 -8.06 -2.48
CA HIS A 115 -0.35 -6.60 -2.65
C HIS A 115 -0.06 -6.18 -4.09
N ALA A 116 1.08 -6.57 -4.67
CA ALA A 116 1.43 -6.21 -6.05
C ALA A 116 0.35 -6.65 -7.05
N ARG A 117 -0.13 -7.89 -6.94
CA ARG A 117 -1.22 -8.41 -7.79
C ARG A 117 -2.55 -7.70 -7.57
N PHE A 118 -2.80 -7.22 -6.36
CA PHE A 118 -3.99 -6.45 -6.05
C PHE A 118 -3.91 -5.06 -6.67
N ILE A 119 -2.81 -4.34 -6.42
CA ILE A 119 -2.57 -2.99 -6.93
C ILE A 119 -2.64 -2.98 -8.45
N ARG A 120 -1.88 -3.86 -9.12
CA ARG A 120 -1.84 -3.92 -10.59
C ARG A 120 -3.20 -4.11 -11.24
N LYS A 121 -4.14 -4.76 -10.54
CA LYS A 121 -5.49 -5.08 -11.02
C LYS A 121 -6.56 -4.05 -10.66
N ASN A 122 -6.25 -3.08 -9.80
CA ASN A 122 -7.22 -2.11 -9.28
C ASN A 122 -6.62 -0.70 -9.23
N LEU A 123 -5.77 -0.35 -10.18
CA LEU A 123 -5.18 0.98 -10.29
C LEU A 123 -6.28 2.06 -10.30
N GLU A 124 -6.14 3.06 -9.42
CA GLU A 124 -7.05 4.19 -9.27
C GLU A 124 -6.78 5.28 -10.34
N PHE A 125 -6.74 4.85 -11.61
CA PHE A 125 -6.51 5.71 -12.76
C PHE A 125 -7.80 6.37 -13.25
N ASN A 126 -7.75 7.69 -13.50
CA ASN A 126 -8.85 8.46 -14.06
C ASN A 126 -8.35 9.34 -15.23
N SER A 127 -9.04 9.28 -16.36
CA SER A 127 -8.85 10.21 -17.48
C SER A 127 -10.19 10.68 -18.05
N GLU A 128 -10.21 11.88 -18.62
CA GLU A 128 -11.38 12.47 -19.27
C GLU A 128 -10.98 13.19 -20.56
N TYR A 129 -11.86 13.20 -21.56
CA TYR A 129 -11.68 13.98 -22.77
C TYR A 129 -12.20 15.41 -22.56
N ILE A 130 -11.28 16.38 -22.54
CA ILE A 130 -11.58 17.82 -22.41
C ILE A 130 -11.08 18.51 -23.67
N ASP A 131 -11.98 19.21 -24.37
CA ASP A 131 -11.68 19.91 -25.63
C ASP A 131 -11.01 19.02 -26.70
N GLY A 132 -11.47 17.77 -26.81
CA GLY A 132 -10.95 16.79 -27.78
C GLY A 132 -9.57 16.21 -27.42
N THR A 133 -9.01 16.56 -26.26
CA THR A 133 -7.74 16.05 -25.75
C THR A 133 -8.00 15.19 -24.52
N GLU A 134 -7.42 13.99 -24.45
CA GLU A 134 -7.47 13.19 -23.23
C GLU A 134 -6.58 13.82 -22.16
N ARG A 135 -7.14 14.08 -20.98
CA ARG A 135 -6.42 14.59 -19.81
C ARG A 135 -6.46 13.55 -18.70
N ARG A 136 -5.31 13.29 -18.08
CA ARG A 136 -5.23 12.49 -16.85
C ARG A 136 -5.69 13.35 -15.68
N LEU A 137 -6.69 12.86 -14.95
CA LEU A 137 -7.26 13.50 -13.76
C LEU A 137 -6.97 12.66 -12.52
N ASN A 138 -5.75 12.14 -12.47
CA ASN A 138 -5.28 11.29 -11.38
C ASN A 138 -5.03 12.15 -10.14
N SER A 139 -5.52 11.69 -8.98
CA SER A 139 -5.13 12.25 -7.69
C SER A 139 -3.87 11.56 -7.16
N ASN A 140 -3.40 11.97 -5.98
CA ASN A 140 -2.35 11.27 -5.23
C ASN A 140 -2.62 9.76 -5.01
N HIS A 141 -3.85 9.27 -5.20
CA HIS A 141 -4.19 7.84 -5.16
C HIS A 141 -3.43 7.05 -6.23
N TYR A 142 -3.49 7.47 -7.49
CA TYR A 142 -2.85 6.74 -8.58
C TYR A 142 -1.32 6.72 -8.42
N VAL A 143 -0.73 7.86 -8.06
CA VAL A 143 0.71 7.92 -7.79
C VAL A 143 1.11 6.97 -6.65
N SER A 144 0.32 6.91 -5.58
CA SER A 144 0.55 6.00 -4.46
C SER A 144 0.45 4.52 -4.86
N ASP A 145 -0.50 4.16 -5.73
CA ASP A 145 -0.61 2.82 -6.30
C ASP A 145 0.68 2.44 -7.04
N ILE A 146 1.12 3.33 -7.93
CA ILE A 146 2.29 3.12 -8.77
C ILE A 146 3.56 3.01 -7.93
N VAL A 147 3.76 3.89 -6.94
CA VAL A 147 4.90 3.83 -6.02
C VAL A 147 4.89 2.52 -5.23
N GLY A 148 3.74 2.11 -4.68
CA GLY A 148 3.63 0.84 -3.96
C GLY A 148 3.99 -0.36 -4.82
N LEU A 149 3.51 -0.39 -6.07
CA LEU A 149 3.84 -1.45 -7.02
C LEU A 149 5.34 -1.46 -7.37
N LEU A 150 5.93 -0.29 -7.62
CA LEU A 150 7.35 -0.16 -7.95
C LEU A 150 8.24 -0.68 -6.81
N TYR A 151 7.95 -0.29 -5.56
CA TYR A 151 8.72 -0.74 -4.39
C TYR A 151 8.72 -2.26 -4.27
N ILE A 152 7.55 -2.91 -4.39
CA ILE A 152 7.46 -4.38 -4.30
C ILE A 152 8.22 -5.03 -5.46
N ALA A 153 8.00 -4.54 -6.68
CA ALA A 153 8.51 -5.17 -7.89
C ALA A 153 10.03 -5.04 -8.05
N THR A 154 10.63 -3.96 -7.53
CA THR A 154 12.07 -3.71 -7.60
C THR A 154 12.84 -4.32 -6.43
N LEU A 155 12.30 -4.28 -5.21
CA LEU A 155 13.07 -4.67 -4.01
C LEU A 155 12.99 -6.18 -3.69
N PHE A 156 12.10 -6.92 -4.36
CA PHE A 156 11.94 -8.37 -4.17
C PHE A 156 12.04 -9.10 -5.52
N PRO A 157 13.26 -9.21 -6.11
CA PRO A 157 13.47 -9.82 -7.43
C PRO A 157 13.01 -11.29 -7.51
N GLU A 158 12.95 -11.99 -6.37
CA GLU A 158 12.45 -13.36 -6.25
C GLU A 158 10.98 -13.50 -6.67
N LEU A 159 10.22 -12.40 -6.61
CA LEU A 159 8.82 -12.35 -7.06
C LEU A 159 8.69 -12.31 -8.59
N LYS A 160 9.78 -12.06 -9.33
CA LYS A 160 9.82 -12.01 -10.80
C LYS A 160 8.82 -11.03 -11.42
N LEU A 161 8.69 -9.85 -10.81
CA LEU A 161 7.76 -8.79 -11.19
C LEU A 161 8.39 -7.75 -12.14
N THR A 162 9.37 -8.12 -12.95
CA THR A 162 10.11 -7.19 -13.82
C THR A 162 9.20 -6.38 -14.74
N ALA A 163 8.17 -7.00 -15.32
CA ALA A 163 7.21 -6.29 -16.17
C ALA A 163 6.38 -5.25 -15.39
N ASP A 164 6.04 -5.54 -14.13
CA ASP A 164 5.33 -4.59 -13.27
C ASP A 164 6.25 -3.46 -12.81
N ALA A 165 7.54 -3.72 -12.59
CA ALA A 165 8.54 -2.69 -12.30
C ALA A 165 8.71 -1.71 -13.48
N GLU A 166 8.87 -2.21 -14.70
CA GLU A 166 8.97 -1.37 -15.90
C GLU A 166 7.69 -0.57 -16.15
N PHE A 167 6.54 -1.19 -15.95
CA PHE A 167 5.25 -0.51 -16.02
C PHE A 167 5.17 0.63 -14.99
N ALA A 168 5.44 0.33 -13.71
CA ALA A 168 5.32 1.31 -12.64
C ALA A 168 6.33 2.47 -12.81
N LYS A 169 7.55 2.17 -13.25
CA LYS A 169 8.55 3.19 -13.58
C LYS A 169 8.05 4.13 -14.67
N LYS A 170 7.54 3.59 -15.77
CA LYS A 170 7.03 4.40 -16.89
C LYS A 170 5.84 5.28 -16.48
N GLU A 171 4.90 4.72 -15.70
CA GLU A 171 3.76 5.49 -15.22
C GLU A 171 4.19 6.59 -14.25
N LEU A 172 5.14 6.32 -13.36
CA LEU A 172 5.67 7.34 -12.44
C LEU A 172 6.39 8.46 -13.18
N GLU A 173 7.19 8.14 -14.21
CA GLU A 173 7.82 9.14 -15.08
C GLU A 173 6.75 9.99 -15.78
N THR A 174 5.67 9.37 -16.28
CA THR A 174 4.57 10.07 -16.95
C THR A 174 3.85 11.01 -15.98
N GLU A 175 3.45 10.54 -14.79
CA GLU A 175 2.77 11.40 -13.80
C GLU A 175 3.65 12.55 -13.32
N LEU A 176 4.97 12.34 -13.17
CA LEU A 176 5.90 13.40 -12.78
C LEU A 176 5.94 14.54 -13.80
N PHE A 177 5.93 14.24 -15.10
CA PHE A 177 5.91 15.25 -16.16
C PHE A 177 4.54 15.91 -16.36
N GLU A 178 3.44 15.22 -16.05
CA GLU A 178 2.08 15.79 -16.10
C GLU A 178 1.80 16.73 -14.91
N GLN A 179 2.40 16.47 -13.74
CA GLN A 179 2.22 17.28 -12.52
C GLN A 179 3.23 18.44 -12.39
N THR A 180 4.23 18.52 -13.28
CA THR A 180 5.18 19.64 -13.33
C THR A 180 5.03 20.41 -14.65
N TRP A 181 4.30 21.52 -14.63
CA TRP A 181 4.39 22.49 -15.73
C TRP A 181 5.83 23.04 -15.83
N PRO A 182 6.25 23.61 -16.98
CA PRO A 182 7.60 24.16 -17.18
C PRO A 182 8.01 25.25 -16.16
N ASP A 183 7.08 25.75 -15.35
CA ASP A 183 7.25 26.76 -14.31
C ASP A 183 7.27 26.20 -12.87
N GLY A 184 7.11 24.88 -12.68
CA GLY A 184 7.41 24.19 -11.41
C GLY A 184 6.36 24.31 -10.30
N VAL A 185 5.09 24.62 -10.61
CA VAL A 185 4.00 24.67 -9.63
C VAL A 185 3.11 23.42 -9.73
N ASP A 186 2.90 22.75 -8.60
CA ASP A 186 2.07 21.53 -8.45
C ASP A 186 0.57 21.86 -8.62
N TYR A 187 -0.18 20.95 -9.25
CA TYR A 187 -1.57 21.16 -9.72
C TYR A 187 -2.61 21.07 -8.58
N GLU A 188 -2.25 20.54 -7.42
CA GLU A 188 -3.10 20.63 -6.23
C GLU A 188 -2.83 21.95 -5.50
N ASN A 189 -3.73 22.92 -5.69
CA ASN A 189 -3.75 24.21 -5.01
C ASN A 189 -4.09 24.07 -3.50
N SER A 190 -3.36 23.20 -2.80
CA SER A 190 -3.43 22.89 -1.37
C SER A 190 -2.15 23.41 -0.71
N THR A 191 -2.25 24.52 0.02
CA THR A 191 -1.11 25.26 0.59
C THR A 191 -0.38 24.58 1.77
N PHE A 192 -0.25 23.25 1.82
CA PHE A 192 0.29 22.57 3.00
C PHE A 192 1.64 21.86 2.86
N TYR A 193 2.36 22.01 1.75
CA TYR A 193 3.74 21.50 1.68
C TYR A 193 4.67 22.50 0.99
N SER A 194 5.27 23.37 1.80
CA SER A 194 6.57 24.01 1.54
C SER A 194 7.56 23.58 2.61
#